data_AF-A0A924DT71-F1
#
_entry.id   AF-A0A924DT71-F1
#
_cell.length_a   1.000
_cell.length_b   1.000
_cell.length_c   1.000
_cell.angle_alpha   90.00
_cell.angle_beta   90.00
_cell.angle_gamma   90.00
#
_symmetry.space_group_name_H-M   'P 1'
#
loop_
_entity.id
_entity.type
_entity.pdbx_description
1 polymer ?
#
loop_
_entity_poly.entity_id
_entity_poly.type
_entity_poly.pdbx_seq_one_letter_code
_entity_poly.pdbx_strand_id
1 'polypeptide(L)'
;MKRKDLEHALLQNQNGFSLIEILIALTLLALAGTFVASKMFERYNEGQVSSTKIQMSTLEELLKEFRRKCNFYPSTEQGLEALVTKPSGGRECKDYPQNGFVEGNQVPKDPWDHDFVYESDGKTFNISSLGADGEVGGAGTDADIYLRAKSAPAKDAPAKEDTSSSTQPPTAGGQGENEATPQ
;
A
#
# COMPACT_ATOMS: atom_id res chain seq x y z
N MET A 1 -26.58 -48.77 59.97
CA MET A 1 -27.28 -48.89 58.68
C MET A 1 -27.76 -47.51 58.26
N LYS A 2 -27.17 -46.84 57.26
CA LYS A 2 -27.67 -45.60 56.57
C LYS A 2 -26.58 -44.95 55.66
N ARG A 3 -25.79 -45.74 54.93
CA ARG A 3 -24.87 -45.21 53.89
C ARG A 3 -25.24 -45.65 52.48
N LYS A 4 -25.99 -46.74 52.34
CA LYS A 4 -26.39 -47.30 51.04
C LYS A 4 -27.53 -46.53 50.38
N ASP A 5 -28.33 -45.81 51.16
CA ASP A 5 -29.47 -45.04 50.62
C ASP A 5 -29.05 -43.70 49.99
N LEU A 6 -27.83 -43.22 50.27
CA LEU A 6 -27.31 -41.95 49.74
C LEU A 6 -26.68 -42.10 48.35
N GLU A 7 -26.20 -43.30 47.99
CA GLU A 7 -25.56 -43.54 46.68
C GLU A 7 -26.58 -43.63 45.54
N HIS A 8 -27.85 -43.95 45.83
CA HIS A 8 -28.90 -44.08 44.80
C HIS A 8 -29.61 -42.76 44.47
N ALA A 9 -29.47 -41.71 45.30
CA ALA A 9 -30.05 -40.39 45.01
C ALA A 9 -29.25 -39.60 43.96
N LEU A 10 -28.07 -40.09 43.58
CA LEU A 10 -27.26 -39.59 42.47
C LEU A 10 -27.43 -40.45 41.21
N LEU A 11 -28.53 -41.20 41.08
CA LEU A 11 -28.94 -41.78 39.80
C LEU A 11 -29.40 -40.65 38.88
N GLN A 12 -28.37 -40.09 38.27
CA GLN A 12 -28.31 -39.29 37.08
C GLN A 12 -29.60 -39.39 36.27
N ASN A 13 -30.35 -38.30 36.30
CA ASN A 13 -31.36 -37.99 35.30
C ASN A 13 -30.64 -37.78 33.96
N GLN A 14 -30.24 -38.88 33.30
CA GLN A 14 -29.69 -38.88 31.95
C GLN A 14 -30.83 -38.67 30.95
N ASN A 15 -31.41 -37.48 31.01
CA ASN A 15 -32.29 -37.01 29.95
C ASN A 15 -31.41 -36.79 28.71
N GLY A 16 -31.54 -37.67 27.72
CA GLY A 16 -30.92 -37.49 26.42
C GLY A 16 -31.44 -36.22 25.74
N PHE A 17 -30.58 -35.57 24.95
CA PHE A 17 -30.97 -34.39 24.17
C PHE A 17 -32.15 -34.70 23.24
N SER A 18 -33.15 -33.82 23.23
CA SER A 18 -34.26 -33.93 22.29
C SER A 18 -33.81 -33.58 20.88
N LEU A 19 -34.37 -34.26 19.88
CA LEU A 19 -34.11 -33.95 18.47
C LEU A 19 -34.48 -32.49 18.13
N ILE A 20 -35.54 -31.96 18.75
CA ILE A 20 -35.94 -30.56 18.56
C ILE A 20 -34.91 -29.58 19.11
N GLU A 21 -34.20 -29.95 20.17
CA GLU A 21 -33.24 -29.07 20.87
C GLU A 21 -31.96 -28.91 20.05
N ILE A 22 -31.49 -30.01 19.46
CA ILE A 22 -30.41 -29.96 18.47
C ILE A 22 -30.85 -29.19 17.21
N LEU A 23 -32.08 -29.35 16.74
CA LEU A 23 -32.59 -28.58 15.59
C LEU A 23 -32.64 -27.08 15.87
N ILE A 24 -33.15 -26.66 17.03
CA ILE A 24 -33.20 -25.25 17.43
C ILE A 24 -31.77 -24.71 17.57
N ALA A 25 -30.86 -25.44 18.21
CA ALA A 25 -29.47 -25.03 18.36
C ALA A 25 -28.77 -24.84 17.00
N LEU A 26 -28.91 -25.81 16.09
CA LEU A 26 -28.36 -25.71 14.74
C LEU A 26 -28.95 -24.55 13.95
N THR A 27 -30.25 -24.29 14.11
CA THR A 27 -30.93 -23.16 13.48
C THR A 27 -30.37 -21.83 13.98
N LEU A 28 -30.19 -21.69 15.30
CA LEU A 28 -29.61 -20.48 15.89
C LEU A 28 -28.14 -20.29 15.49
N LEU A 29 -27.35 -21.37 15.43
CA LEU A 29 -25.97 -21.33 14.95
C LEU A 29 -25.88 -20.93 13.47
N ALA A 30 -26.78 -21.43 12.62
CA ALA A 30 -26.84 -21.04 11.21
C ALA A 30 -27.17 -19.55 11.05
N LEU A 31 -28.16 -19.04 11.81
CA LEU A 31 -28.51 -17.62 11.81
C LEU A 31 -27.36 -16.75 12.30
N ALA A 32 -26.76 -17.10 13.46
CA ALA A 32 -25.64 -16.37 14.05
C ALA A 32 -24.37 -16.40 13.17
N GLY A 33 -24.11 -17.52 12.49
CA GLY A 33 -22.93 -17.71 11.66
C GLY A 33 -22.79 -16.70 10.52
N THR A 34 -23.91 -16.24 9.95
CA THR A 34 -23.91 -15.26 8.85
C THR A 34 -23.25 -13.92 9.23
N PHE A 35 -23.53 -13.41 10.42
CA PHE A 35 -23.01 -12.12 10.87
C PHE A 35 -21.52 -12.18 11.19
N VAL A 36 -21.08 -13.25 11.87
CA VAL A 36 -19.69 -13.43 12.30
C VAL A 36 -18.75 -13.59 11.11
N ALA A 37 -19.15 -14.33 10.07
CA ALA A 37 -18.32 -14.57 8.90
C ALA A 37 -17.96 -13.28 8.13
N SER A 38 -18.93 -12.36 7.97
CA SER A 38 -18.71 -11.10 7.23
C SER A 38 -17.65 -10.21 7.88
N LYS A 39 -17.64 -10.11 9.22
CA LYS A 39 -16.69 -9.28 9.96
C LYS A 39 -15.28 -9.85 10.00
N MET A 40 -15.13 -11.17 9.98
CA MET A 40 -13.80 -11.78 9.89
C MET A 40 -13.13 -11.46 8.55
N PHE A 41 -13.89 -11.49 7.46
CA PHE A 41 -13.36 -11.23 6.12
C PHE A 41 -12.86 -9.78 5.95
N GLU A 42 -13.60 -8.79 6.48
CA GLU A 42 -13.14 -7.39 6.52
C GLU A 42 -11.78 -7.26 7.23
N ARG A 43 -11.61 -7.90 8.39
CA ARG A 43 -10.35 -7.85 9.15
C ARG A 43 -9.20 -8.55 8.46
N TYR A 44 -9.49 -9.67 7.81
CA TYR A 44 -8.50 -10.38 7.00
C TYR A 44 -7.98 -9.47 5.89
N ASN A 45 -8.89 -8.82 5.15
CA ASN A 45 -8.56 -7.90 4.07
C ASN A 45 -7.76 -6.68 4.55
N GLU A 46 -8.15 -6.05 5.66
CA GLU A 46 -7.38 -4.97 6.30
C GLU A 46 -5.96 -5.43 6.68
N GLY A 47 -5.84 -6.67 7.19
CA GLY A 47 -4.57 -7.29 7.52
C GLY A 47 -3.65 -7.47 6.32
N GLN A 48 -4.20 -7.91 5.18
CA GLN A 48 -3.45 -8.03 3.92
C GLN A 48 -2.92 -6.66 3.49
N VAL A 49 -3.77 -5.63 3.42
CA VAL A 49 -3.34 -4.25 3.06
C VAL A 49 -2.25 -3.73 4.00
N SER A 50 -2.38 -3.98 5.30
CA SER A 50 -1.36 -3.59 6.30
C SER A 50 -0.04 -4.33 6.08
N SER A 51 -0.08 -5.64 5.86
CA SER A 51 1.08 -6.47 5.54
C SER A 51 1.79 -5.96 4.28
N THR A 52 1.06 -5.67 3.21
CA THR A 52 1.61 -5.08 1.98
C THR A 52 2.39 -3.80 2.28
N LYS A 53 1.81 -2.87 3.05
CA LYS A 53 2.47 -1.60 3.40
C LYS A 53 3.76 -1.82 4.20
N ILE A 54 3.76 -2.78 5.12
CA ILE A 54 4.95 -3.14 5.91
C ILE A 54 6.05 -3.66 4.96
N GLN A 55 5.72 -4.60 4.08
CA GLN A 55 6.67 -5.15 3.11
C GLN A 55 7.23 -4.08 2.17
N MET A 56 6.38 -3.18 1.67
CA MET A 56 6.82 -2.04 0.84
C MET A 56 7.75 -1.10 1.61
N SER A 57 7.51 -0.90 2.91
CA SER A 57 8.38 -0.07 3.77
C SER A 57 9.75 -0.72 3.96
N THR A 58 9.78 -2.04 4.15
CA THR A 58 11.04 -2.81 4.17
C THR A 58 11.80 -2.68 2.84
N LEU A 59 11.12 -2.83 1.70
CA LEU A 59 11.74 -2.64 0.39
C LEU A 59 12.27 -1.20 0.20
N GLU A 60 11.55 -0.18 0.69
CA GLU A 60 12.04 1.21 0.68
C GLU A 60 13.34 1.39 1.47
N GLU A 61 13.46 0.75 2.64
CA GLU A 61 14.67 0.79 3.45
C GLU A 61 15.86 0.14 2.71
N LEU A 62 15.65 -1.02 2.11
CA LEU A 62 16.67 -1.72 1.31
C LEU A 62 17.11 -0.90 0.09
N LEU A 63 16.17 -0.26 -0.60
CA LEU A 63 16.48 0.63 -1.73
C LEU A 63 17.27 1.87 -1.27
N LYS A 64 16.92 2.46 -0.12
CA LYS A 64 17.69 3.57 0.46
C LYS A 64 19.10 3.14 0.79
N GLU A 65 19.28 1.92 1.31
CA GLU A 65 20.60 1.37 1.55
C GLU A 65 21.37 1.13 0.25
N PHE A 66 20.73 0.57 -0.77
CA PHE A 66 21.31 0.42 -2.10
C PHE A 66 21.82 1.78 -2.60
N ARG A 67 20.99 2.83 -2.52
CA ARG A 67 21.40 4.19 -2.90
C ARG A 67 22.57 4.70 -2.06
N ARG A 68 22.63 4.41 -0.77
CA ARG A 68 23.76 4.82 0.08
C ARG A 68 25.08 4.20 -0.37
N LYS A 69 25.07 2.93 -0.83
CA LYS A 69 26.27 2.21 -1.29
C LYS A 69 26.61 2.48 -2.75
N CYS A 70 25.60 2.61 -3.60
CA CYS A 70 25.76 2.71 -5.05
C CYS A 70 25.66 4.16 -5.57
N ASN A 71 25.09 5.08 -4.80
CA ASN A 71 24.75 6.48 -5.13
C ASN A 71 23.56 6.69 -6.08
N PHE A 72 22.87 5.62 -6.47
CA PHE A 72 21.69 5.64 -7.35
C PHE A 72 20.75 4.51 -6.94
N TYR A 73 19.46 4.58 -7.30
CA TYR A 73 18.53 3.46 -7.21
C TYR A 73 18.65 2.55 -8.44
N PRO A 74 18.32 1.25 -8.33
CA PRO A 74 18.22 0.36 -9.49
C PRO A 74 17.32 0.96 -10.59
N SER A 75 17.60 0.70 -11.86
CA SER A 75 16.69 1.11 -12.94
C SER A 75 15.44 0.21 -12.99
N THR A 76 14.39 0.66 -13.67
CA THR A 76 13.18 -0.16 -13.88
C THR A 76 13.50 -1.51 -14.53
N GLU A 77 14.46 -1.55 -15.45
CA GLU A 77 14.89 -2.79 -16.12
C GLU A 77 15.70 -3.72 -15.21
N GLN A 78 16.39 -3.16 -14.21
CA GLN A 78 17.09 -3.93 -13.20
C GLN A 78 16.15 -4.48 -12.12
N GLY A 79 15.04 -3.77 -11.88
CA GLY A 79 13.97 -4.21 -10.98
C GLY A 79 14.38 -4.29 -9.51
N LEU A 80 13.54 -4.98 -8.73
CA LEU A 80 13.82 -5.30 -7.32
C LEU A 80 14.81 -6.46 -7.19
N GLU A 81 15.05 -7.20 -8.27
CA GLU A 81 16.03 -8.29 -8.39
C GLU A 81 17.45 -7.80 -8.14
N ALA A 82 17.71 -6.51 -8.42
CA ALA A 82 18.96 -5.83 -8.09
C ALA A 82 19.23 -5.73 -6.58
N LEU A 83 18.23 -5.94 -5.73
CA LEU A 83 18.43 -6.07 -4.28
C LEU A 83 18.90 -7.47 -3.89
N VAL A 84 18.62 -8.49 -4.70
CA VAL A 84 19.01 -9.87 -4.43
C VAL A 84 20.38 -10.15 -5.01
N THR A 85 20.51 -9.98 -6.33
CA THR A 85 21.75 -10.29 -7.06
C THR A 85 22.32 -9.05 -7.71
N LYS A 86 23.65 -9.00 -7.83
CA LYS A 86 24.33 -7.89 -8.48
C LYS A 86 23.83 -7.79 -9.93
N PRO A 87 23.22 -6.67 -10.35
CA PRO A 87 22.66 -6.55 -11.68
C PRO A 87 23.76 -6.59 -12.75
N SER A 88 23.51 -7.33 -13.83
CA SER A 88 24.39 -7.45 -14.99
C SER A 88 23.86 -6.59 -16.14
N GLY A 89 24.02 -5.27 -16.01
CA GLY A 89 23.56 -4.31 -17.02
C GLY A 89 23.33 -2.93 -16.43
N GLY A 90 23.56 -1.88 -17.21
CA GLY A 90 23.42 -0.51 -16.76
C GLY A 90 24.56 -0.04 -15.87
N ARG A 91 24.24 0.80 -14.86
CA ARG A 91 25.24 1.39 -13.98
C ARG A 91 25.65 0.40 -12.89
N GLU A 92 26.95 0.10 -12.82
CA GLU A 92 27.46 -0.83 -11.81
C GLU A 92 27.56 -0.19 -10.42
N CYS A 93 27.12 -0.94 -9.41
CA CYS A 93 27.36 -0.58 -8.02
C CYS A 93 28.78 -1.00 -7.60
N LYS A 94 29.57 -0.03 -7.10
CA LYS A 94 30.95 -0.26 -6.68
C LYS A 94 31.06 -1.04 -5.36
N ASP A 95 30.14 -0.80 -4.42
CA ASP A 95 30.15 -1.38 -3.07
C ASP A 95 28.95 -2.31 -2.83
N TYR A 96 28.70 -3.20 -3.80
CA TYR A 96 27.63 -4.19 -3.71
C TYR A 96 28.00 -5.30 -2.70
N PRO A 97 27.15 -5.59 -1.70
CA PRO A 97 27.41 -6.63 -0.72
C PRO A 97 27.38 -8.03 -1.36
N GLN A 98 28.30 -8.92 -0.96
CA GLN A 98 28.38 -10.29 -1.51
C GLN A 98 27.08 -11.08 -1.35
N ASN A 99 26.32 -10.83 -0.27
CA ASN A 99 25.08 -11.54 0.04
C ASN A 99 23.81 -10.81 -0.45
N GLY A 100 23.95 -9.72 -1.22
CA GLY A 100 22.82 -8.86 -1.57
C GLY A 100 22.30 -8.02 -0.41
N PHE A 101 21.16 -7.36 -0.64
CA PHE A 101 20.48 -6.49 0.31
C PHE A 101 19.26 -7.15 0.97
N VAL A 102 18.65 -8.18 0.35
CA VAL A 102 17.43 -8.81 0.86
C VAL A 102 17.74 -10.03 1.74
N GLU A 103 17.11 -10.08 2.92
CA GLU A 103 17.12 -11.26 3.78
C GLU A 103 16.34 -12.40 3.12
N GLY A 104 16.93 -13.60 3.02
CA GLY A 104 16.29 -14.75 2.38
C GLY A 104 16.51 -14.89 0.87
N ASN A 105 17.31 -14.00 0.26
CA ASN A 105 17.78 -14.13 -1.13
C ASN A 105 16.66 -14.20 -2.19
N GLN A 106 15.50 -13.60 -1.90
CA GLN A 106 14.38 -13.45 -2.82
C GLN A 106 13.60 -12.17 -2.48
N VAL A 107 13.01 -11.52 -3.48
CA VAL A 107 12.10 -10.39 -3.25
C VAL A 107 10.82 -10.92 -2.61
N PRO A 108 10.34 -10.35 -1.50
CA PRO A 108 9.06 -10.73 -0.92
C PRO A 108 7.92 -10.34 -1.87
N LYS A 109 6.93 -11.21 -1.95
CA LYS A 109 5.70 -10.97 -2.71
C LYS A 109 4.62 -10.38 -1.82
N ASP A 110 3.68 -9.68 -2.43
CA ASP A 110 2.54 -9.18 -1.70
C ASP A 110 1.65 -10.32 -1.15
N PRO A 111 0.70 -10.02 -0.25
CA PRO A 111 -0.15 -11.02 0.37
C PRO A 111 -1.10 -11.77 -0.56
N TRP A 112 -1.19 -11.35 -1.83
CA TRP A 112 -1.94 -12.01 -2.89
C TRP A 112 -1.03 -12.79 -3.86
N ASP A 113 0.24 -12.97 -3.50
CA ASP A 113 1.28 -13.68 -4.27
C ASP A 113 1.68 -12.96 -5.58
N HIS A 114 1.40 -11.66 -5.68
CA HIS A 114 1.82 -10.82 -6.79
C HIS A 114 3.17 -10.15 -6.50
N ASP A 115 3.95 -9.93 -7.57
CA ASP A 115 5.19 -9.17 -7.48
C ASP A 115 4.89 -7.67 -7.36
N PHE A 116 5.72 -6.95 -6.60
CA PHE A 116 5.61 -5.51 -6.51
C PHE A 116 6.00 -4.82 -7.82
N VAL A 117 5.21 -3.84 -8.24
CA VAL A 117 5.54 -2.97 -9.37
C VAL A 117 6.56 -1.94 -8.93
N TYR A 118 7.71 -1.95 -9.58
CA TYR A 118 8.83 -1.03 -9.31
C TYR A 118 9.14 -0.17 -10.52
N GLU A 119 9.25 1.15 -10.30
CA GLU A 119 9.63 2.11 -11.33
C GLU A 119 10.68 3.07 -10.78
N SER A 120 11.76 3.33 -11.53
CA SER A 120 12.79 4.26 -11.11
C SER A 120 13.52 4.95 -12.27
N ASP A 121 13.85 6.23 -12.06
CA ASP A 121 14.74 7.04 -12.90
C ASP A 121 16.20 7.03 -12.39
N GLY A 122 16.51 6.21 -11.37
CA GLY A 122 17.80 6.13 -10.69
C GLY A 122 18.05 7.21 -9.62
N LYS A 123 17.18 8.23 -9.50
CA LYS A 123 17.23 9.26 -8.44
C LYS A 123 16.08 9.15 -7.46
N THR A 124 14.92 8.77 -7.96
CA THR A 124 13.66 8.55 -7.27
C THR A 124 13.08 7.21 -7.69
N PHE A 125 12.18 6.67 -6.90
CA PHE A 125 11.53 5.41 -7.22
C PHE A 125 10.08 5.43 -6.73
N ASN A 126 9.27 4.55 -7.31
CA ASN A 126 7.93 4.23 -6.87
C ASN A 126 7.80 2.72 -6.67
N ILE A 127 7.01 2.33 -5.67
CA ILE A 127 6.61 0.94 -5.43
C ILE A 127 5.11 0.90 -5.26
N SER A 128 4.45 -0.01 -5.97
CA SER A 128 3.02 -0.29 -5.83
C SER A 128 2.73 -1.79 -5.85
N SER A 129 1.65 -2.19 -5.19
CA SER A 129 1.00 -3.50 -5.36
C SER A 129 -0.33 -3.28 -6.06
N LEU A 130 -0.69 -4.19 -6.96
CA LEU A 130 -1.92 -4.17 -7.75
C LEU A 130 -3.12 -4.73 -6.97
N GLY A 131 -2.98 -4.96 -5.66
CA GLY A 131 -4.07 -5.50 -4.84
C GLY A 131 -4.43 -6.94 -5.19
N ALA A 132 -5.66 -7.32 -4.82
CA ALA A 132 -6.13 -8.70 -4.93
C ALA A 132 -6.42 -9.17 -6.35
N ASP A 133 -6.77 -8.26 -7.27
CA ASP A 133 -7.10 -8.59 -8.66
C ASP A 133 -5.84 -8.66 -9.56
N GLY A 134 -4.73 -8.04 -9.13
CA GLY A 134 -3.49 -8.02 -9.90
C GLY A 134 -3.56 -7.11 -11.13
N GLU A 135 -4.55 -6.22 -11.19
CA GLU A 135 -4.77 -5.29 -12.30
C GLU A 135 -4.60 -3.84 -11.83
N VAL A 136 -4.35 -2.93 -12.78
CA VAL A 136 -4.24 -1.50 -12.44
C VAL A 136 -5.61 -0.93 -12.14
N GLY A 137 -5.79 -0.42 -10.93
CA GLY A 137 -6.98 0.32 -10.52
C GLY A 137 -7.70 -0.36 -9.37
N GLY A 138 -8.93 -0.81 -9.64
CA GLY A 138 -9.77 -1.49 -8.66
C GLY A 138 -10.34 -0.64 -7.52
N ALA A 139 -11.05 -1.30 -6.60
CA ALA A 139 -11.68 -0.69 -5.43
C ALA A 139 -11.68 -1.67 -4.24
N GLY A 140 -11.69 -1.14 -3.02
CA GLY A 140 -11.67 -1.99 -1.83
C GLY A 140 -10.37 -2.77 -1.71
N THR A 141 -10.44 -4.11 -1.72
CA THR A 141 -9.27 -5.02 -1.70
C THR A 141 -8.50 -5.05 -3.00
N ASP A 142 -9.17 -4.67 -4.08
CA ASP A 142 -8.65 -4.72 -5.43
C ASP A 142 -7.98 -3.37 -5.77
N ALA A 143 -8.04 -2.41 -4.85
CA ALA A 143 -7.43 -1.10 -5.04
C ALA A 143 -5.90 -1.19 -5.00
N ASP A 144 -5.26 -0.55 -5.98
CA ASP A 144 -3.81 -0.35 -5.99
C ASP A 144 -3.31 0.25 -4.66
N ILE A 145 -2.23 -0.32 -4.12
CA ILE A 145 -1.57 0.17 -2.90
C ILE A 145 -0.25 0.81 -3.30
N TYR A 146 -0.09 2.10 -3.00
CA TYR A 146 1.12 2.87 -3.27
C TYR A 146 1.91 3.13 -1.98
N LEU A 147 3.25 2.96 -2.03
CA LEU A 147 4.13 3.19 -0.87
C LEU A 147 3.99 4.63 -0.35
N ARG A 148 4.02 5.59 -1.29
CA ARG A 148 3.69 6.98 -1.01
C ARG A 148 2.34 7.22 -1.63
N ALA A 149 1.40 7.78 -0.86
CA ALA A 149 0.13 8.20 -1.40
C ALA A 149 0.40 9.07 -2.64
N LYS A 150 0.08 8.53 -3.82
CA LYS A 150 0.07 9.31 -5.06
C LYS A 150 -0.90 10.44 -4.73
N SER A 151 -0.42 11.69 -4.73
CA SER A 151 -1.31 12.83 -4.57
C SER A 151 -2.41 12.65 -5.62
N ALA A 152 -3.61 12.33 -5.17
CA ALA A 152 -4.74 12.08 -6.06
C ALA A 152 -4.84 13.25 -7.04
N PRO A 153 -5.18 13.04 -8.32
CA PRO A 153 -5.55 14.16 -9.16
C PRO A 153 -6.68 14.89 -8.42
N ALA A 154 -6.44 16.15 -8.07
CA ALA A 154 -7.39 17.00 -7.37
C ALA A 154 -8.67 17.07 -8.21
N LYS A 155 -9.65 16.23 -7.87
CA LYS A 155 -11.02 16.41 -8.31
C LYS A 155 -11.50 17.67 -7.58
N ASP A 156 -11.86 18.67 -8.37
CA ASP A 156 -12.49 19.95 -7.98
C ASP A 156 -11.58 20.98 -7.29
N ALA A 157 -10.72 21.63 -8.08
CA ALA A 157 -10.36 23.03 -7.83
C ALA A 157 -11.22 23.90 -8.78
N PRO A 158 -12.10 24.80 -8.28
CA PRO A 158 -12.77 25.74 -9.17
C PRO A 158 -11.71 26.64 -9.81
N ALA A 159 -11.76 26.72 -11.13
CA ALA A 159 -11.00 27.66 -11.93
C ALA A 159 -11.11 29.07 -11.32
N LYS A 160 -9.98 29.65 -10.94
CA LYS A 160 -9.93 31.08 -10.68
C LYS A 160 -10.11 31.76 -12.03
N GLU A 161 -11.26 32.41 -12.21
CA GLU A 161 -11.52 33.33 -13.32
C GLU A 161 -10.40 34.36 -13.41
N ASP A 162 -9.80 34.42 -14.60
CA ASP A 162 -8.83 35.42 -15.01
C ASP A 162 -9.47 36.81 -14.96
N THR A 163 -9.20 37.59 -13.92
CA THR A 163 -9.38 39.05 -13.97
C THR A 163 -8.11 39.69 -14.50
N SER A 164 -7.95 39.60 -15.82
CA SER A 164 -7.03 40.46 -16.56
C SER A 164 -7.59 41.90 -16.52
N SER A 165 -6.99 42.76 -15.71
CA SER A 165 -7.12 44.21 -15.88
C SER A 165 -5.73 44.82 -16.02
N SER A 166 -5.38 45.02 -17.29
CA SER A 166 -4.53 46.10 -17.78
C SER A 166 -4.63 47.37 -16.93
N THR A 167 -3.50 48.00 -16.60
CA THR A 167 -3.23 49.44 -16.82
C THR A 167 -1.86 49.82 -16.26
N GLN A 168 -0.98 50.25 -17.15
CA GLN A 168 0.14 51.16 -16.90
C GLN A 168 0.24 52.08 -18.14
N PRO A 169 0.88 53.25 -18.09
CA PRO A 169 0.52 54.50 -17.41
C PRO A 169 0.30 55.66 -18.43
N PRO A 170 -0.03 56.89 -18.01
CA PRO A 170 0.32 58.08 -18.80
C PRO A 170 1.36 58.97 -18.10
N THR A 171 2.52 59.11 -18.73
CA THR A 171 3.47 60.21 -18.56
C THR A 171 3.23 61.24 -19.67
N ALA A 172 3.05 62.51 -19.32
CA ALA A 172 2.88 63.60 -20.28
C ALA A 172 3.61 64.88 -19.85
N GLY A 173 4.24 65.53 -20.84
CA GLY A 173 4.87 66.86 -20.84
C GLY A 173 6.40 66.77 -20.82
N GLY A 174 7.18 67.03 -21.89
CA GLY A 174 7.08 68.03 -22.97
C GLY A 174 7.84 69.30 -22.52
N GLN A 175 8.76 69.95 -23.24
CA GLN A 175 9.10 70.06 -24.66
C GLN A 175 10.52 70.66 -24.83
N GLY A 176 11.05 70.54 -26.05
CA GLY A 176 11.94 71.50 -26.73
C GLY A 176 13.43 71.40 -26.38
N GLU A 177 14.39 71.64 -27.28
CA GLU A 177 14.38 72.07 -28.68
C GLU A 177 15.87 72.17 -29.09
N ASN A 178 16.19 71.89 -30.37
CA ASN A 178 17.32 72.42 -31.15
C ASN A 178 18.75 71.92 -30.82
N GLU A 179 19.73 71.81 -31.71
CA GLU A 179 19.89 71.65 -33.17
C GLU A 179 21.43 71.48 -33.38
N ALA A 180 21.82 70.77 -34.44
CA ALA A 180 23.07 70.94 -35.21
C ALA A 180 24.49 70.58 -34.63
N THR A 181 25.02 69.47 -35.18
CA THR A 181 26.29 69.32 -35.98
C THR A 181 27.68 69.69 -35.38
N PRO A 182 28.83 69.29 -35.99
CA PRO A 182 29.85 68.52 -35.29
C PRO A 182 31.24 69.19 -35.24
N GLN A 183 32.17 68.58 -34.51
CA GLN A 183 33.60 68.45 -34.86
C GLN A 183 34.28 67.44 -33.93
#